data_AF-A0A6I3HJ90-F1
#
_entry.id   AF-A0A6I3HJ90-F1
#
_cell.length_a   1.000
_cell.length_b   1.000
_cell.length_c   1.000
_cell.angle_alpha   90.00
_cell.angle_beta   90.00
_cell.angle_gamma   90.00
#
_symmetry.space_group_name_H-M   'P 1'
#
loop_
_entity.id
_entity.type
_entity.pdbx_description
1 polymer ?
#
loop_
_entity_poly.entity_id
_entity_poly.type
_entity_poly.pdbx_seq_one_letter_code
_entity_poly.pdbx_strand_id
1 'polypeptide(L)'
;MALSDLIPMMADEPALVSILGRREGSIVIPEPARAITISSLVDRAERRPVVVGVPTTAEAERLVHDLAAFLGPDDVELFPAWETLPFERVSPAIDTMGRRSRVLWRLHEPERAPAVIVAPVRALVQRLGPHVGEIEPITIGVGDVADPVELIEQLVSFGYRREVQVE
;
A
#
# COMPACT_ATOMS: atom_id res chain seq x y z
N MET A 1 -23.78 3.53 -12.68
CA MET A 1 -23.62 3.40 -11.22
C MET A 1 -22.27 2.76 -11.00
N ALA A 2 -21.33 3.52 -10.49
CA ALA A 2 -20.04 3.00 -10.06
C ALA A 2 -20.20 2.34 -8.67
N LEU A 3 -19.28 1.46 -8.29
CA LEU A 3 -19.33 0.84 -6.96
C LEU A 3 -19.12 1.87 -5.84
N SER A 4 -18.41 2.96 -6.11
CA SER A 4 -18.25 4.10 -5.21
C SER A 4 -19.58 4.74 -4.80
N ASP A 5 -20.60 4.70 -5.66
CA ASP A 5 -21.94 5.24 -5.38
C ASP A 5 -22.66 4.48 -4.25
N LEU A 6 -22.19 3.28 -3.90
CA LEU A 6 -22.75 2.46 -2.82
C LEU A 6 -22.19 2.84 -1.43
N ILE A 7 -21.05 3.53 -1.36
CA ILE A 7 -20.42 3.90 -0.09
C ILE A 7 -21.33 4.79 0.77
N PRO A 8 -21.97 5.85 0.23
CA PRO A 8 -22.90 6.66 1.02
C PRO A 8 -24.13 5.88 1.50
N MET A 9 -24.53 4.80 0.81
CA MET A 9 -25.67 3.99 1.21
C MET A 9 -25.41 3.17 2.48
N MET A 10 -24.13 2.95 2.83
CA MET A 10 -23.73 2.30 4.08
C MET A 10 -23.73 3.25 5.28
N ALA A 11 -24.08 4.52 5.11
CA ALA A 11 -23.96 5.55 6.13
C ALA A 11 -24.69 5.25 7.44
N ASP A 12 -25.89 4.71 7.31
CA ASP A 12 -26.80 4.48 8.43
C ASP A 12 -26.78 3.02 8.89
N GLU A 13 -25.86 2.19 8.37
CA GLU A 13 -25.75 0.78 8.75
C GLU A 13 -25.43 0.67 10.26
N PRO A 14 -26.34 0.10 11.08
CA PRO A 14 -26.20 0.13 12.53
C PRO A 14 -24.90 -0.51 13.03
N ALA A 15 -24.43 -1.56 12.37
CA ALA A 15 -23.16 -2.21 12.72
C ALA A 15 -21.96 -1.25 12.55
N LEU A 16 -21.91 -0.51 11.43
CA LEU A 16 -20.87 0.50 11.19
C LEU A 16 -20.96 1.64 12.21
N VAL A 17 -22.16 2.21 12.38
CA VAL A 17 -22.40 3.30 13.33
C VAL A 17 -22.00 2.91 14.75
N SER A 18 -22.18 1.65 15.14
CA SER A 18 -21.83 1.16 16.46
C SER A 18 -20.33 1.24 16.79
N ILE A 19 -19.45 1.26 15.78
CA ILE A 19 -17.99 1.30 15.96
C ILE A 19 -17.35 2.64 15.58
N LEU A 20 -18.06 3.52 14.86
CA LEU A 20 -17.53 4.83 14.47
C LEU A 20 -17.17 5.68 15.70
N GLY A 21 -16.04 6.39 15.61
CA GLY A 21 -15.50 7.24 16.70
C GLY A 21 -14.92 6.47 17.88
N ARG A 22 -15.00 5.14 17.90
CA ARG A 22 -14.37 4.30 18.94
C ARG A 22 -12.94 3.98 18.56
N ARG A 23 -12.08 3.84 19.58
CA ARG A 23 -10.71 3.34 19.39
C ARG A 23 -10.67 1.86 19.07
N GLU A 24 -11.60 1.11 19.62
CA GLU A 24 -11.73 -0.34 19.46
C GLU A 24 -13.20 -0.69 19.19
N GLY A 25 -13.41 -1.63 18.28
CA GLY A 25 -14.72 -2.11 17.90
C GLY A 25 -14.60 -3.39 17.07
N SER A 26 -15.63 -4.22 17.13
CA SER A 26 -15.73 -5.44 16.34
C SER A 26 -17.10 -5.52 15.69
N ILE A 27 -17.10 -5.92 14.42
CA ILE A 27 -18.31 -6.19 13.65
C ILE A 27 -18.11 -7.51 12.90
N VAL A 28 -19.21 -8.18 12.61
CA VAL A 28 -19.20 -9.42 11.82
C VAL A 28 -19.75 -9.08 10.44
N ILE A 29 -18.95 -9.37 9.41
CA ILE A 29 -19.30 -9.07 8.02
C ILE A 29 -19.06 -10.32 7.16
N PRO A 30 -19.95 -10.61 6.20
CA PRO A 30 -19.69 -11.65 5.22
C PRO A 30 -18.53 -11.22 4.30
N GLU A 31 -17.76 -12.18 3.78
CA GLU A 31 -16.58 -11.90 2.93
C GLU A 31 -16.88 -10.95 1.76
N PRO A 32 -17.99 -11.09 1.00
CA PRO A 32 -18.31 -10.18 -0.10
C PRO A 32 -18.59 -8.73 0.33
N ALA A 33 -18.94 -8.49 1.60
CA ALA A 33 -19.22 -7.15 2.11
C ALA A 33 -17.97 -6.46 2.70
N ARG A 34 -16.81 -7.13 2.74
CA ARG A 34 -15.60 -6.57 3.36
C ARG A 34 -15.15 -5.28 2.70
N ALA A 35 -15.04 -5.27 1.37
CA ALA A 35 -14.52 -4.11 0.64
C ALA A 35 -15.42 -2.87 0.81
N ILE A 36 -16.74 -3.01 0.67
CA ILE A 36 -17.68 -1.90 0.86
C ILE A 36 -17.70 -1.41 2.32
N THR A 37 -17.66 -2.32 3.29
CA THR A 37 -17.62 -1.98 4.72
C THR A 37 -16.36 -1.18 5.05
N ILE A 38 -15.19 -1.66 4.61
CA ILE A 38 -13.91 -0.97 4.83
C ILE A 38 -13.89 0.37 4.11
N SER A 39 -14.34 0.44 2.85
CA SER A 39 -14.42 1.70 2.10
C SER A 39 -15.30 2.73 2.81
N SER A 40 -16.41 2.29 3.42
CA SER A 40 -17.32 3.14 4.19
C SER A 40 -16.74 3.63 5.51
N LEU A 41 -15.84 2.86 6.12
CA LEU A 41 -15.06 3.30 7.29
C LEU A 41 -13.97 4.30 6.89
N VAL A 42 -13.31 4.09 5.76
CA VAL A 42 -12.25 4.96 5.22
C VAL A 42 -12.80 6.33 4.79
N ASP A 43 -13.98 6.35 4.19
CA ASP A 43 -14.70 7.58 3.83
C ASP A 43 -14.95 8.48 5.05
N ARG A 44 -15.20 7.87 6.21
CA ARG A 44 -15.46 8.56 7.50
C ARG A 44 -14.23 8.74 8.38
N ALA A 45 -13.08 8.21 7.97
CA ALA A 45 -11.87 8.27 8.78
C ALA A 45 -11.25 9.68 8.69
N GLU A 46 -11.09 10.33 9.83
CA GLU A 46 -10.37 11.61 9.92
C GLU A 46 -8.86 11.46 9.69
N ARG A 47 -8.33 10.25 9.91
CA ARG A 47 -6.90 9.94 9.78
C ARG A 47 -6.68 8.97 8.63
N ARG A 48 -5.77 9.35 7.73
CA ARG A 48 -5.32 8.55 6.60
C ARG A 48 -3.80 8.39 6.62
N PRO A 49 -3.26 7.28 6.07
CA PRO A 49 -3.98 6.11 5.55
C PRO A 49 -4.64 5.28 6.66
N VAL A 50 -5.65 4.49 6.31
CA VAL A 50 -6.13 3.37 7.13
C VAL A 50 -5.30 2.12 6.79
N VAL A 51 -4.75 1.46 7.80
CA VAL A 51 -4.01 0.20 7.63
C VAL A 51 -4.91 -0.98 7.92
N VAL A 52 -5.10 -1.86 6.94
CA VAL A 52 -5.90 -3.08 7.05
C VAL A 52 -4.99 -4.30 7.09
N GLY A 53 -4.94 -4.95 8.25
CA GLY A 53 -4.22 -6.22 8.42
C GLY A 53 -5.08 -7.42 8.05
N VAL A 54 -4.55 -8.34 7.26
CA VAL A 54 -5.21 -9.61 6.90
C VAL A 54 -4.29 -10.81 7.15
N PRO A 55 -4.82 -12.03 7.36
CA PRO A 55 -3.99 -13.18 7.72
C PRO A 55 -2.93 -13.54 6.66
N THR A 56 -3.30 -13.56 5.37
CA THR A 56 -2.44 -14.07 4.28
C THR A 56 -2.19 -13.07 3.16
N THR A 57 -1.12 -13.29 2.38
CA THR A 57 -0.81 -12.50 1.18
C THR A 57 -1.93 -12.58 0.14
N ALA A 58 -2.49 -13.77 -0.10
CA ALA A 58 -3.57 -13.96 -1.06
C ALA A 58 -4.86 -13.21 -0.66
N GLU A 59 -5.17 -13.13 0.64
CA GLU A 59 -6.28 -12.28 1.11
C GLU A 59 -5.98 -10.79 0.94
N ALA A 60 -4.72 -10.39 1.13
CA ALA A 60 -4.33 -8.99 0.95
C ALA A 60 -4.49 -8.56 -0.52
N GLU A 61 -4.01 -9.38 -1.45
CA GLU A 61 -4.12 -9.13 -2.89
C GLU A 61 -5.59 -9.07 -3.34
N ARG A 62 -6.43 -10.03 -2.91
CA ARG A 62 -7.87 -10.01 -3.20
C ARG A 62 -8.54 -8.77 -2.63
N LEU A 63 -8.26 -8.41 -1.38
CA LEU A 63 -8.86 -7.25 -0.75
C LEU A 63 -8.42 -5.93 -1.41
N VAL A 64 -7.15 -5.81 -1.85
CA VAL A 64 -6.68 -4.64 -2.62
C VAL A 64 -7.44 -4.52 -3.93
N HIS A 65 -7.60 -5.63 -4.66
CA HIS A 65 -8.37 -5.64 -5.90
C HIS A 65 -9.81 -5.17 -5.69
N ASP A 66 -10.48 -5.71 -4.66
CA ASP A 66 -11.87 -5.36 -4.36
C ASP A 66 -12.01 -3.90 -3.91
N LEU A 67 -11.12 -3.42 -3.02
CA LEU A 67 -11.12 -2.04 -2.54
C LEU A 67 -10.85 -1.03 -3.64
N ALA A 68 -9.94 -1.35 -4.58
CA ALA A 68 -9.64 -0.49 -5.71
C ALA A 68 -10.87 -0.24 -6.59
N ALA A 69 -11.82 -1.18 -6.64
CA ALA A 69 -13.07 -1.00 -7.37
C ALA A 69 -14.02 0.02 -6.72
N PHE A 70 -13.90 0.26 -5.40
CA PHE A 70 -14.70 1.24 -4.65
C PHE A 70 -14.00 2.60 -4.50
N LEU A 71 -12.69 2.60 -4.25
CA LEU A 71 -11.92 3.80 -3.91
C LEU A 71 -11.08 4.34 -5.07
N GLY A 72 -10.83 3.52 -6.10
CA GLY A 72 -9.88 3.82 -7.17
C GLY A 72 -8.52 3.16 -6.95
N PRO A 73 -7.79 2.85 -8.03
CA PRO A 73 -6.54 2.08 -7.97
C PRO A 73 -5.39 2.84 -7.30
N ASP A 74 -5.41 4.17 -7.31
CA ASP A 74 -4.34 4.98 -6.71
C ASP A 74 -4.51 5.18 -5.19
N ASP A 75 -5.71 4.95 -4.66
CA ASP A 75 -6.06 5.14 -3.25
C ASP A 75 -5.91 3.88 -2.38
N VAL A 76 -5.54 2.74 -2.99
CA VAL A 76 -5.38 1.46 -2.31
C VAL A 76 -4.05 0.84 -2.66
N GLU A 77 -3.21 0.58 -1.65
CA GLU A 77 -1.87 0.06 -1.85
C GLU A 77 -1.64 -1.23 -1.06
N LEU A 78 -1.02 -2.24 -1.70
CA LEU A 78 -0.53 -3.43 -1.02
C LEU A 78 0.83 -3.14 -0.39
N PHE A 79 1.00 -3.42 0.90
CA PHE A 79 2.32 -3.52 1.53
C PHE A 79 2.73 -5.00 1.65
N PRO A 80 3.51 -5.54 0.71
CA PRO A 80 3.74 -6.98 0.61
C PRO A 80 4.72 -7.47 1.68
N ALA A 81 4.55 -8.73 2.10
CA ALA A 81 5.54 -9.43 2.92
C ALA A 81 6.73 -9.88 2.06
N TRP A 82 7.88 -10.12 2.70
CA TRP A 82 8.95 -10.87 2.06
C TRP A 82 8.51 -12.30 1.74
N GLU A 83 8.88 -12.77 0.54
CA GLU A 83 8.71 -14.17 0.13
C GLU A 83 9.61 -15.10 0.93
N THR A 84 10.78 -14.59 1.33
CA THR A 84 11.75 -15.30 2.16
C THR A 84 11.33 -15.35 3.63
N LEU A 85 11.91 -16.30 4.37
CA LEU A 85 11.73 -16.41 5.81
C LEU A 85 12.72 -15.52 6.56
N PRO A 86 12.40 -15.10 7.81
CA PRO A 86 13.39 -14.48 8.68
C PRO A 86 14.65 -15.36 8.78
N PHE A 87 15.82 -14.73 8.62
CA PHE A 87 17.15 -15.37 8.66
C PHE A 87 17.49 -16.30 7.49
N GLU A 88 16.65 -16.35 6.45
CA GLU A 88 17.01 -17.03 5.21
C GLU A 88 18.16 -16.28 4.51
N ARG A 89 19.13 -17.03 3.98
CA ARG A 89 20.32 -16.46 3.30
C ARG A 89 20.05 -16.16 1.83
N VAL A 90 18.87 -15.62 1.54
CA VAL A 90 18.43 -15.21 0.22
C VAL A 90 17.74 -13.86 0.36
N SER A 91 18.05 -12.94 -0.55
CA SER A 91 17.37 -11.64 -0.56
C SER A 91 15.93 -11.78 -1.04
N PRO A 92 14.97 -11.02 -0.51
CA PRO A 92 13.62 -10.95 -1.06
C PRO A 92 13.64 -10.53 -2.53
N ALA A 93 12.55 -10.79 -3.24
CA ALA A 93 12.44 -10.40 -4.65
C ALA A 93 12.54 -8.87 -4.82
N ILE A 94 13.23 -8.42 -5.87
CA ILE A 94 13.45 -7.00 -6.16
C ILE A 94 12.11 -6.27 -6.32
N ASP A 95 11.13 -6.87 -7.01
CA ASP A 95 9.79 -6.30 -7.19
C ASP A 95 9.07 -6.07 -5.86
N THR A 96 9.21 -7.01 -4.91
CA THR A 96 8.63 -6.87 -3.57
C THR A 96 9.31 -5.76 -2.80
N MET A 97 10.63 -5.64 -2.89
CA MET A 97 11.37 -4.53 -2.28
C MET A 97 11.02 -3.18 -2.93
N GLY A 98 10.84 -3.13 -4.25
CA GLY A 98 10.40 -1.95 -4.99
C GLY A 98 9.01 -1.48 -4.56
N ARG A 99 8.03 -2.40 -4.50
CA ARG A 99 6.67 -2.09 -4.00
C ARG A 99 6.70 -1.57 -2.57
N ARG A 100 7.45 -2.21 -1.67
CA ARG A 100 7.59 -1.74 -0.28
C ARG A 100 8.19 -0.33 -0.21
N SER A 101 9.25 -0.06 -0.99
CA SER A 101 9.89 1.25 -1.04
C SER A 101 8.93 2.31 -1.56
N ARG A 102 8.14 2.00 -2.60
CA ARG A 102 7.08 2.88 -3.12
C ARG A 102 6.04 3.22 -2.04
N VAL A 103 5.53 2.22 -1.30
CA VAL A 103 4.55 2.47 -0.23
C VAL A 103 5.14 3.40 0.82
N LEU A 104 6.38 3.14 1.26
CA LEU A 104 7.04 3.94 2.30
C LEU A 104 7.33 5.37 1.83
N TRP A 105 7.75 5.55 0.58
CA TRP A 105 7.91 6.86 -0.05
C TRP A 105 6.59 7.62 -0.13
N ARG A 106 5.50 6.98 -0.58
CA ARG A 106 4.16 7.60 -0.63
C ARG A 106 3.68 8.05 0.75
N LEU A 107 4.07 7.36 1.82
CA LEU A 107 3.69 7.71 3.19
C LEU A 107 4.43 8.91 3.77
N HIS A 108 5.50 9.38 3.12
CA HIS A 108 6.29 10.48 3.62
C HIS A 108 5.56 11.83 3.49
N GLU A 109 4.68 11.99 2.51
CA GLU A 109 3.85 13.19 2.34
C GLU A 109 2.35 12.84 2.32
N PRO A 110 1.50 13.56 3.08
CA PRO A 110 0.06 13.33 3.10
C PRO A 110 -0.62 13.36 1.72
N GLU A 111 -0.12 14.19 0.81
CA GLU A 111 -0.66 14.38 -0.55
C GLU A 111 -0.44 13.16 -1.45
N ARG A 112 0.59 12.34 -1.16
CA ARG A 112 0.92 11.12 -1.90
C ARG A 112 0.34 9.87 -1.27
N ALA A 113 -0.01 9.94 0.02
CA ALA A 113 -0.44 8.81 0.81
C ALA A 113 -1.76 8.23 0.25
N PRO A 114 -1.85 6.91 0.06
CA PRO A 114 -3.12 6.28 -0.33
C PRO A 114 -4.14 6.41 0.80
N ALA A 115 -5.44 6.29 0.49
CA ALA A 115 -6.48 6.21 1.51
C ALA A 115 -6.34 4.93 2.36
N VAL A 116 -5.94 3.82 1.75
CA VAL A 116 -5.84 2.50 2.40
C VAL A 116 -4.52 1.80 2.07
N ILE A 117 -3.91 1.21 3.09
CA ILE A 117 -2.83 0.22 2.94
C ILE A 117 -3.34 -1.13 3.43
N VAL A 118 -3.25 -2.16 2.59
CA VAL A 118 -3.54 -3.54 2.99
C VAL A 118 -2.23 -4.29 3.17
N ALA A 119 -2.10 -5.03 4.27
CA ALA A 119 -0.88 -5.77 4.56
C ALA A 119 -1.21 -7.15 5.17
N PRO A 120 -0.56 -8.24 4.71
CA PRO A 120 -0.64 -9.51 5.41
C PRO A 120 0.08 -9.42 6.77
N VAL A 121 -0.33 -10.22 7.74
CA VAL A 121 0.28 -10.23 9.10
C VAL A 121 1.80 -10.36 9.04
N ARG A 122 2.34 -11.17 8.13
CA ARG A 122 3.79 -11.32 7.91
C ARG A 122 4.50 -10.00 7.59
N ALA A 123 3.86 -9.10 6.83
CA ALA A 123 4.43 -7.79 6.49
C ALA A 123 4.36 -6.83 7.68
N LEU A 124 3.29 -6.89 8.47
CA LEU A 124 3.05 -5.99 9.61
C LEU A 124 4.03 -6.22 10.77
N VAL A 125 4.39 -7.49 11.03
CA VAL A 125 5.31 -7.83 12.13
C VAL A 125 6.78 -7.58 11.78
N GLN A 126 7.07 -7.32 10.51
CA GLN A 126 8.43 -7.12 10.04
C GLN A 126 8.93 -5.72 10.42
N ARG A 127 10.03 -5.66 11.15
CA ARG A 127 10.66 -4.39 11.52
C ARG A 127 11.25 -3.69 10.29
N LEU A 128 11.05 -2.38 10.25
CA LEU A 128 11.65 -1.50 9.26
C LEU A 128 12.90 -0.83 9.82
N GLY A 129 13.86 -0.55 8.95
CA GLY A 129 15.00 0.29 9.30
C GLY A 129 14.56 1.75 9.54
N PRO A 130 15.37 2.55 10.25
CA PRO A 130 14.99 3.91 10.63
C PRO A 130 14.77 4.87 9.45
N HIS A 131 15.46 4.65 8.32
CA HIS A 131 15.50 5.59 7.19
C HIS A 131 14.81 5.07 5.91
N VAL A 132 13.97 4.04 6.02
CA VAL A 132 13.41 3.34 4.83
C VAL A 132 12.47 4.19 3.96
N GLY A 133 11.98 5.32 4.48
CA GLY A 133 11.10 6.25 3.77
C GLY A 133 11.73 7.61 3.48
N GLU A 134 13.04 7.77 3.74
CA GLU A 134 13.75 9.05 3.53
C GLU A 134 14.43 9.14 2.16
N ILE A 135 14.36 8.07 1.36
CA ILE A 135 14.98 8.01 0.04
C ILE A 135 14.00 8.53 -1.00
N GLU A 136 14.35 9.66 -1.63
CA GLU A 136 13.61 10.18 -2.78
C GLU A 136 13.99 9.41 -4.06
N PRO A 137 13.01 9.06 -4.92
CA PRO A 137 13.26 8.34 -6.16
C PRO A 137 13.94 9.25 -7.19
N ILE A 138 14.67 8.61 -8.10
CA ILE A 138 15.15 9.25 -9.32
C ILE A 138 13.93 9.51 -10.21
N THR A 139 13.61 10.78 -10.45
CA THR A 139 12.48 11.19 -11.30
C THR A 139 13.02 11.72 -12.62
N ILE A 140 12.52 11.17 -13.73
CA ILE A 140 12.89 11.58 -15.09
C ILE A 140 11.60 11.74 -15.91
N GLY A 141 11.41 12.91 -16.50
CA GLY A 141 10.28 13.29 -17.31
C GLY A 141 10.66 13.70 -18.74
N VAL A 142 9.64 13.88 -19.59
CA VAL A 142 9.84 14.35 -20.97
C VAL A 142 10.28 15.81 -20.94
N GLY A 143 11.44 16.09 -21.56
CA GLY A 143 12.02 17.43 -21.62
C GLY A 143 13.10 17.68 -20.57
N ASP A 144 13.32 16.75 -19.64
CA ASP A 144 14.41 16.84 -18.68
C ASP A 144 15.77 16.73 -19.39
N VAL A 145 16.74 17.51 -18.91
CA VAL A 145 18.14 17.42 -19.32
C VAL A 145 18.90 16.78 -18.18
N ALA A 146 19.38 15.56 -18.39
CA ALA A 146 20.17 14.81 -17.42
C ALA A 146 21.54 14.47 -17.99
N ASP A 147 22.60 14.61 -17.18
CA ASP A 147 23.93 14.10 -17.53
C ASP A 147 23.90 12.56 -17.45
N PRO A 148 24.22 11.84 -18.54
CA PRO A 148 24.17 10.38 -18.54
C PRO A 148 25.11 9.72 -17.54
N VAL A 149 26.28 10.31 -17.26
CA VAL A 149 27.26 9.77 -16.32
C VAL A 149 26.75 9.93 -14.90
N GLU A 150 26.28 11.13 -14.53
CA GLU A 150 25.72 11.39 -13.20
C GLU A 150 24.50 10.50 -12.93
N LEU A 151 23.61 10.34 -13.92
CA LEU A 151 22.45 9.46 -13.79
C LEU A 151 22.84 7.99 -13.56
N ILE A 152 23.87 7.51 -14.26
CA ILE A 152 24.37 6.14 -14.07
C ILE A 152 24.94 5.97 -12.67
N GLU A 153 25.74 6.92 -12.18
CA GLU A 153 26.30 6.89 -10.83
C GLU A 153 25.18 6.87 -9.77
N GLN A 154 24.14 7.69 -9.97
CA GLN A 154 22.97 7.72 -9.09
C GLN A 154 22.23 6.38 -9.09
N LEU A 155 21.95 5.79 -10.26
CA LEU A 155 21.31 4.48 -10.37
C LEU A 155 22.12 3.38 -9.64
N VAL A 156 23.44 3.36 -9.83
CA VAL A 156 24.32 2.39 -9.15
C VAL A 156 24.28 2.57 -7.63
N SER A 157 24.26 3.81 -7.13
CA SER A 157 24.12 4.08 -5.69
C SER A 157 22.78 3.62 -5.11
N PHE A 158 21.73 3.53 -5.94
CA PHE A 158 20.41 2.99 -5.58
C PHE A 158 20.34 1.45 -5.67
N GLY A 159 21.45 0.79 -6.05
CA GLY A 159 21.55 -0.65 -6.16
C GLY A 159 21.10 -1.23 -7.50
N TYR A 160 20.86 -0.39 -8.52
CA TYR A 160 20.64 -0.87 -9.88
C TYR A 160 21.91 -1.53 -10.42
N ARG A 161 21.72 -2.54 -11.28
CA ARG A 161 22.81 -3.24 -11.95
C ARG A 161 22.88 -2.81 -13.41
N ARG A 162 24.10 -2.59 -13.89
CA ARG A 162 24.36 -2.29 -15.29
C ARG A 162 24.36 -3.59 -16.08
N GLU A 163 23.41 -3.74 -16.98
CA GLU A 163 23.29 -4.87 -17.89
C GLU A 163 23.42 -4.39 -19.35
N VAL A 164 23.77 -5.30 -20.25
CA VAL A 164 23.84 -5.01 -21.70
C VAL A 164 22.44 -4.80 -22.27
N GLN A 165 21.45 -5.51 -21.73
CA GLN A 165 20.05 -5.45 -22.11
C GLN A 165 19.18 -5.66 -20.86
N VAL A 166 18.10 -4.89 -20.74
CA VAL A 166 17.09 -5.03 -19.68
C VAL A 166 15.96 -5.91 -20.20
N GLU A 167 15.44 -6.80 -19.36
CA GLU A 167 14.29 -7.68 -19.65
C GLU A 167 12.95 -7.00 -19.36
#